data_AF-A0AAV2CSM3-F1
#
_entry.id   AF-A0AAV2CSM3-F1
#
_cell.length_a   1.000
_cell.length_b   1.000
_cell.length_c   1.000
_cell.angle_alpha   90.00
_cell.angle_beta   90.00
_cell.angle_gamma   90.00
#
_symmetry.space_group_name_H-M   'P 1'
#
loop_
_entity.id
_entity.type
_entity.pdbx_description
1 polymer ?
#
loop_
_entity_poly.entity_id
_entity_poly.type
_entity_poly.pdbx_seq_one_letter_code
_entity_poly.pdbx_strand_id
1 'polypeptide(L)'
;MALQRWCGVGLDLVSHDIKVVLFHNYFLSANPMSISSSPVYLYSLHINCWKDLPESYLHHELIRHWLYNPAYFKGFFYWIFRSRKNEYVVAFDMGNDSFQKINYPCDAPDRKCNATLACIAIQSLCLRSR
;
A
#
# COMPACT_ATOMS: atom_id res chain seq x y z
N MET A 1 22.84 -2.42 5.93
CA MET A 1 21.49 -2.59 5.35
C MET A 1 20.50 -2.01 6.35
N ALA A 2 19.57 -1.16 5.93
CA ALA A 2 18.54 -0.59 6.81
C ALA A 2 17.19 -1.27 6.54
N LEU A 3 16.41 -1.54 7.58
CA LEU A 3 15.06 -2.12 7.47
C LEU A 3 14.02 -1.08 7.87
N GLN A 4 12.99 -0.94 7.04
CA GLN A 4 11.80 -0.17 7.37
C GLN A 4 10.57 -1.07 7.29
N ARG A 5 9.71 -1.00 8.30
CA ARG A 5 8.46 -1.78 8.36
C ARG A 5 7.26 -0.86 8.25
N TRP A 6 6.24 -1.33 7.53
CA TRP A 6 4.98 -0.63 7.37
C TRP A 6 3.83 -1.62 7.44
N CYS A 7 2.72 -1.26 8.07
CA CYS A 7 1.56 -2.14 8.11
C CYS A 7 0.26 -1.45 7.70
N GLY A 8 -0.71 -2.28 7.35
CA GLY A 8 -2.11 -1.92 7.26
C GLY A 8 -2.97 -2.97 7.93
N VAL A 9 -4.05 -2.53 8.58
CA VAL A 9 -4.98 -3.41 9.30
C VAL A 9 -6.37 -3.21 8.71
N GLY A 10 -7.05 -4.30 8.39
CA GLY A 10 -8.40 -4.24 7.84
C GLY A 10 -9.20 -5.50 8.10
N LEU A 11 -10.51 -5.38 7.89
CA LEU A 11 -11.45 -6.49 7.95
C LEU A 11 -11.58 -7.12 6.56
N ASP A 12 -11.37 -8.43 6.48
CA ASP A 12 -11.80 -9.27 5.38
C ASP A 12 -13.32 -9.44 5.47
N LEU A 13 -14.06 -8.89 4.51
CA LEU A 13 -15.52 -8.96 4.49
C LEU A 13 -16.05 -10.32 4.02
N VAL A 14 -15.21 -11.18 3.44
CA VAL A 14 -15.57 -12.53 2.97
C VAL A 14 -15.45 -13.53 4.11
N SER A 15 -14.31 -13.55 4.81
CA SER A 15 -14.07 -14.48 5.92
C SER A 15 -14.44 -13.92 7.30
N HIS A 16 -14.77 -12.63 7.39
CA HIS A 16 -14.96 -11.90 8.64
C HIS A 16 -13.72 -11.94 9.56
N ASP A 17 -12.53 -12.07 8.98
CA ASP A 17 -11.25 -12.07 9.69
C ASP A 17 -10.60 -10.68 9.71
N ILE A 18 -9.90 -10.36 10.80
CA ILE A 18 -9.03 -9.18 10.84
C ILE A 18 -7.67 -9.61 10.29
N LYS A 19 -7.22 -8.91 9.25
CA LYS A 19 -5.94 -9.16 8.62
C LYS A 19 -4.99 -7.98 8.78
N VAL A 20 -3.70 -8.28 8.87
CA VAL A 20 -2.61 -7.30 8.91
C VAL A 20 -1.68 -7.54 7.74
N VAL A 21 -1.55 -6.54 6.87
CA VAL A 21 -0.55 -6.53 5.80
C VAL A 21 0.71 -5.86 6.33
N LEU A 22 1.89 -6.44 6.15
CA LEU A 22 3.17 -5.92 6.62
C LEU A 22 4.19 -5.91 5.47
N PHE A 23 4.74 -4.74 5.18
CA PHE A 23 5.82 -4.55 4.21
C PHE A 23 7.16 -4.45 4.96
N HIS A 24 8.16 -5.17 4.49
CA HIS A 24 9.54 -5.09 4.96
C HIS A 24 10.43 -4.54 3.85
N ASN A 25 10.89 -3.31 3.98
CA ASN A 25 11.75 -2.68 2.97
C ASN A 25 13.20 -2.74 3.42
N TYR A 26 14.01 -3.50 2.70
CA TYR A 26 15.45 -3.60 2.93
C TYR A 26 16.17 -2.63 1.99
N PHE A 27 16.91 -1.68 2.56
CA PHE A 27 17.68 -0.69 1.82
C PHE A 27 19.16 -1.05 1.80
N LEU A 28 19.78 -0.93 0.61
CA LEU A 28 21.22 -1.00 0.48
C LEU A 28 21.84 0.24 1.13
N SER A 29 22.78 0.02 2.06
CA SER A 29 23.34 1.09 2.92
C SER A 29 24.05 2.21 2.17
N ALA A 30 24.43 2.01 0.90
CA ALA A 30 25.10 3.00 0.09
C ALA A 30 24.15 3.99 -0.60
N ASN A 31 22.86 3.65 -0.73
CA ASN A 31 21.87 4.53 -1.35
C ASN A 31 20.49 4.29 -0.73
N PRO A 32 19.96 5.22 0.09
CA PRO A 32 18.63 5.10 0.69
C PRO A 32 17.51 5.11 -0.37
N MET A 33 17.85 5.30 -1.65
CA MET A 33 16.95 5.19 -2.80
C MET A 33 17.08 3.88 -3.58
N SER A 34 17.82 2.89 -3.07
CA SER A 34 17.87 1.53 -3.64
C SER A 34 17.38 0.50 -2.63
N ILE A 35 16.18 -0.01 -2.86
CA ILE A 35 15.60 -1.14 -2.16
C ILE A 35 16.23 -2.42 -2.74
N SER A 36 16.74 -3.30 -1.88
CA SER A 36 17.24 -4.62 -2.27
C SER A 36 16.11 -5.65 -2.37
N SER A 37 15.14 -5.57 -1.46
CA SER A 37 13.99 -6.45 -1.39
C SER A 37 12.85 -5.79 -0.60
N SER A 38 11.61 -6.17 -0.92
CA SER A 38 10.42 -5.65 -0.28
C SER A 38 9.39 -6.76 -0.02
N PRO A 39 9.72 -7.82 0.74
CA PRO A 39 8.77 -8.87 1.03
C PRO A 39 7.55 -8.31 1.77
N VAL A 40 6.40 -8.91 1.46
CA VAL A 40 5.12 -8.54 2.05
C VAL A 40 4.53 -9.75 2.72
N TYR A 41 4.08 -9.56 3.94
CA TYR A 41 3.50 -10.60 4.78
C TYR A 41 2.05 -10.25 5.08
N LEU A 42 1.20 -11.28 5.13
CA LEU A 42 -0.18 -11.18 5.56
C LEU A 42 -0.33 -11.99 6.83
N TYR A 43 -0.83 -11.36 7.88
CA TYR A 43 -1.24 -12.05 9.10
C TYR A 43 -2.76 -12.13 9.15
N SER A 44 -3.27 -13.33 9.38
CA SER A 44 -4.68 -13.58 9.64
C SER A 44 -4.90 -13.86 11.12
N LEU A 45 -5.75 -13.06 11.76
CA LEU A 45 -5.99 -13.17 13.19
C LEU A 45 -6.70 -14.48 13.54
N HIS A 46 -7.66 -14.91 12.71
CA HIS A 46 -8.46 -16.12 12.92
C HIS A 46 -7.60 -17.39 12.99
N ILE A 47 -6.63 -17.53 12.08
CA ILE A 47 -5.74 -18.69 12.01
C ILE A 47 -4.38 -18.45 12.70
N ASN A 48 -4.16 -17.24 13.24
CA ASN A 48 -2.96 -16.83 13.96
C ASN A 48 -1.66 -17.18 13.23
N CYS A 49 -1.59 -16.91 11.93
CA CYS A 49 -0.42 -17.25 11.12
C CYS A 49 -0.04 -16.14 10.15
N TRP A 50 1.24 -16.14 9.79
CA TRP A 50 1.81 -15.30 8.74
C TRP A 50 1.89 -16.09 7.44
N LYS A 51 1.52 -15.44 6.35
CA LYS A 51 1.63 -15.95 4.98
C LYS A 51 2.45 -14.96 4.15
N ASP A 52 3.39 -15.48 3.39
CA ASP A 52 4.15 -14.69 2.41
C ASP A 52 3.25 -14.37 1.22
N LEU A 53 3.20 -13.09 0.86
CA LEU A 53 2.55 -12.65 -0.38
C LEU A 53 3.60 -12.57 -1.48
N PRO A 54 3.29 -13.07 -2.70
CA PRO A 54 4.25 -13.07 -3.79
C PRO A 54 4.71 -11.64 -4.11
N GLU A 55 6.04 -11.45 -4.17
CA GLU A 55 6.69 -10.13 -4.31
C GLU A 55 6.42 -9.41 -5.66
N SER A 56 5.71 -10.06 -6.58
CA SER A 56 5.71 -9.74 -8.02
C SER A 56 5.21 -8.34 -8.39
N TYR A 57 4.56 -7.61 -7.49
CA TYR A 57 3.92 -6.33 -7.79
C TYR A 57 4.70 -5.09 -7.31
N LEU A 58 5.68 -5.25 -6.42
CA LEU A 58 6.36 -4.13 -5.76
C LEU A 58 7.87 -4.08 -6.00
N HIS A 59 8.40 -5.05 -6.76
CA HIS A 59 9.80 -5.06 -7.16
C HIS A 59 10.17 -3.77 -7.91
N HIS A 60 11.22 -3.11 -7.42
CA HIS A 60 11.87 -1.93 -8.00
C HIS A 60 11.23 -0.55 -7.80
N GLU A 61 10.07 -0.41 -7.18
CA GLU A 61 9.46 0.91 -6.95
C GLU A 61 9.77 1.43 -5.54
N LEU A 62 10.28 2.67 -5.47
CA LEU A 62 10.66 3.29 -4.21
C LEU A 62 9.44 3.46 -3.31
N ILE A 63 9.44 2.81 -2.16
CA ILE A 63 8.46 3.10 -1.12
C ILE A 63 8.95 4.35 -0.36
N ARG A 64 8.89 5.52 -1.01
CA ARG A 64 8.91 6.80 -0.31
C ARG A 64 7.49 7.14 0.08
N HIS A 65 7.05 6.58 1.20
CA HIS A 65 5.79 7.00 1.79
C HIS A 65 5.98 8.34 2.49
N TRP A 66 5.18 9.32 2.05
CA TRP A 66 4.78 10.42 2.91
C TRP A 66 3.62 9.92 3.77
N LEU A 67 3.80 10.07 5.08
CA LEU A 67 3.00 9.58 6.21
C LEU A 67 1.60 10.23 6.31
N TYR A 68 0.75 10.11 5.30
CA TYR A 68 -0.59 10.66 5.41
C TYR A 68 -1.63 9.55 5.24
N ASN A 69 -1.84 8.84 6.36
CA ASN A 69 -3.00 8.01 6.67
C ASN A 69 -3.36 6.96 5.61
N PRO A 70 -2.81 5.74 5.72
CA PRO A 70 -3.43 4.63 5.03
C PRO A 70 -4.92 4.56 5.40
N ALA A 71 -5.77 4.34 4.40
CA ALA A 71 -7.21 4.31 4.59
C ALA A 71 -7.72 2.89 4.37
N TYR A 72 -8.64 2.45 5.21
CA TYR A 72 -9.42 1.24 5.00
C TYR A 72 -10.83 1.62 4.55
N PHE A 73 -11.32 1.00 3.47
CA PHE A 73 -12.67 1.20 2.98
C PHE A 73 -13.18 -0.01 2.20
N LYS A 74 -14.39 -0.48 2.54
CA LYS A 74 -15.11 -1.56 1.85
C LYS A 74 -14.26 -2.81 1.56
N GLY A 75 -13.48 -3.26 2.55
CA GLY A 75 -12.63 -4.46 2.39
C GLY A 75 -11.27 -4.19 1.74
N PHE A 76 -10.98 -2.95 1.37
CA PHE A 76 -9.71 -2.57 0.78
C PHE A 76 -8.90 -1.69 1.70
N PHE A 77 -7.59 -1.87 1.67
CA PHE A 77 -6.64 -0.99 2.33
C PHE A 77 -5.78 -0.28 1.30
N TYR A 78 -5.61 1.04 1.45
CA TYR A 78 -5.02 1.89 0.42
C TYR A 78 -3.75 2.58 0.91
N TRP A 79 -2.74 2.59 0.03
CA TRP A 79 -1.46 3.25 0.21
C TRP A 79 -1.08 4.05 -1.04
N ILE A 80 -0.34 5.14 -0.87
CA ILE A 80 0.24 5.91 -1.98
C ILE A 80 1.71 5.54 -2.15
N PHE A 81 2.04 4.97 -3.29
CA PHE A 81 3.40 4.58 -3.66
C PHE A 81 4.02 5.59 -4.63
N ARG A 82 5.34 5.74 -4.61
CA ARG A 82 6.07 6.68 -5.47
C ARG A 82 7.26 6.02 -6.16
N SER A 83 7.15 5.73 -7.45
CA SER A 83 8.31 5.36 -8.24
C SER A 83 9.14 6.58 -8.64
N ARG A 84 10.29 6.34 -9.29
CA ARG A 84 11.12 7.42 -9.85
C ARG A 84 10.37 8.25 -10.90
N LYS A 85 9.38 7.65 -11.56
CA LYS A 85 8.65 8.26 -12.69
C LYS A 85 7.31 8.83 -12.25
N ASN A 86 6.54 8.11 -11.43
CA ASN A 86 5.15 8.45 -11.11
C ASN A 86 4.78 8.14 -9.65
N GLU A 87 3.71 8.77 -9.17
CA GLU A 87 2.98 8.39 -7.95
C GLU A 87 1.72 7.62 -8.33
N TYR A 88 1.36 6.60 -7.56
CA TYR A 88 0.19 5.75 -7.80
C TYR A 88 -0.38 5.23 -6.49
N VAL A 89 -1.63 4.77 -6.52
CA VAL A 89 -2.27 4.15 -5.36
C VAL A 89 -2.13 2.63 -5.47
N VAL A 90 -1.81 1.99 -4.36
CA VAL A 90 -1.90 0.54 -4.19
C VAL A 90 -3.07 0.26 -3.27
N ALA A 91 -4.01 -0.57 -3.74
CA ALA A 91 -5.06 -1.15 -2.93
C ALA A 91 -4.70 -2.60 -2.63
N PHE A 92 -4.97 -3.05 -1.42
CA PHE A 92 -4.99 -4.47 -1.06
C PHE A 92 -6.40 -4.90 -0.75
N ASP A 93 -6.88 -5.90 -1.47
CA ASP A 93 -8.15 -6.56 -1.22
C ASP A 93 -7.99 -7.55 -0.07
N MET A 94 -8.62 -7.26 1.08
CA MET A 94 -8.55 -8.10 2.27
C MET A 94 -9.28 -9.44 2.08
N GLY A 95 -10.24 -9.54 1.16
CA GLY A 95 -10.97 -10.78 0.89
C GLY A 95 -10.24 -11.73 -0.06
N ASN A 96 -9.56 -11.16 -1.06
CA ASN A 96 -8.88 -11.94 -2.09
C ASN A 96 -7.35 -12.07 -1.88
N ASP A 97 -6.82 -11.50 -0.80
CA ASP A 97 -5.38 -11.44 -0.50
C ASP A 97 -4.53 -10.91 -1.68
N SER A 98 -5.02 -9.88 -2.38
CA SER A 98 -4.44 -9.45 -3.66
C SER A 98 -4.18 -7.95 -3.72
N PHE A 99 -3.14 -7.57 -4.46
CA PHE A 99 -2.78 -6.19 -4.71
C PHE A 99 -3.34 -5.70 -6.04
N GLN A 100 -3.82 -4.46 -6.04
CA GLN A 100 -4.21 -3.74 -7.24
C GLN A 100 -3.47 -2.40 -7.31
N LYS A 101 -2.84 -2.14 -8.46
CA LYS A 101 -2.29 -0.82 -8.79
C LYS A 101 -3.38 0.03 -9.42
N ILE A 102 -3.64 1.19 -8.81
CA ILE A 102 -4.59 2.19 -9.30
C ILE A 102 -3.76 3.38 -9.77
N ASN A 103 -3.76 3.59 -11.09
CA ASN A 103 -3.12 4.75 -11.67
C ASN A 103 -3.87 6.01 -11.24
N TYR A 104 -3.10 7.05 -10.93
CA TYR A 104 -3.68 8.33 -10.53
C TYR A 104 -4.35 8.99 -11.75
N PRO A 105 -5.59 9.51 -11.63
CA PRO A 105 -6.20 10.33 -12.67
C PRO A 105 -5.59 11.74 -12.62
N CYS A 106 -4.35 11.91 -13.06
CA CYS A 106 -3.69 13.23 -13.15
C CYS A 106 -3.37 13.47 -14.63
N ASP A 107 -4.38 13.82 -15.43
CA ASP A 107 -4.19 14.36 -16.79
C ASP A 107 -3.86 15.87 -16.75
N ALA A 108 -3.70 16.45 -15.57
CA ALA A 108 -3.37 17.86 -15.42
C ALA A 108 -1.88 18.09 -15.77
N PRO A 109 -1.58 18.91 -16.80
CA PRO A 109 -0.25 19.00 -17.40
C PRO A 109 0.81 19.65 -16.50
N ASP A 110 0.42 20.16 -15.34
CA ASP A 110 1.32 20.90 -14.48
C ASP A 110 0.88 20.80 -13.02
N ARG A 111 1.47 19.85 -12.28
CA ARG A 111 1.83 19.92 -10.85
C ARG A 111 1.99 18.52 -10.30
N LYS A 112 3.04 18.35 -9.48
CA LYS A 112 3.18 17.25 -8.51
C LYS A 112 1.83 17.00 -7.88
N CYS A 113 1.17 15.90 -8.26
CA CYS A 113 -0.13 15.54 -7.72
C CYS A 113 0.09 15.25 -6.22
N ASN A 114 -0.17 16.24 -5.37
CA ASN A 114 0.24 16.20 -3.96
C ASN A 114 -0.41 15.00 -3.28
N ALA A 115 0.37 14.22 -2.52
CA ALA A 115 -0.13 13.13 -1.69
C ALA A 115 -1.37 13.51 -0.86
N THR A 116 -1.50 14.78 -0.48
CA THR A 116 -2.69 15.35 0.16
C THR A 116 -3.97 15.22 -0.68
N LEU A 117 -3.93 15.48 -1.99
CA LEU A 117 -5.08 15.29 -2.88
C LEU A 117 -5.42 13.80 -3.05
N ALA A 118 -4.41 12.93 -3.03
CA ALA A 118 -4.62 11.49 -3.03
C ALA A 118 -5.34 11.03 -1.75
N CYS A 119 -4.92 11.51 -0.57
CA CYS A 119 -5.59 11.24 0.70
C CYS A 119 -7.03 11.77 0.69
N ILE A 120 -7.27 12.97 0.18
CA ILE A 120 -8.62 13.56 0.05
C ILE A 120 -9.47 12.78 -0.96
N ALA A 121 -8.90 12.31 -2.06
CA ALA A 121 -9.59 11.48 -3.06
C ALA A 121 -9.99 10.12 -2.46
N ILE A 122 -9.06 9.45 -1.75
CA ILE A 122 -9.35 8.19 -1.06
C ILE A 122 -10.43 8.41 0.00
N GLN A 123 -10.30 9.44 0.85
CA GLN A 123 -11.32 9.77 1.86
C GLN A 123 -12.67 10.14 1.24
N SER A 124 -12.70 10.83 0.09
CA SER A 124 -13.95 11.21 -0.59
C SER A 124 -14.61 10.05 -1.33
N LEU A 125 -13.84 9.08 -1.83
CA LEU A 125 -14.38 7.78 -2.26
C LEU A 125 -15.09 7.07 -1.10
N CYS A 126 -14.55 7.18 0.13
CA CYS A 126 -15.21 6.64 1.31
C CYS A 126 -16.52 7.36 1.66
N LEU A 127 -16.62 8.66 1.36
CA LEU A 127 -17.74 9.52 1.76
C LEU A 127 -18.90 9.57 0.75
N ARG A 128 -18.66 9.31 -0.56
CA ARG A 128 -19.67 9.48 -1.63
C ARG A 128 -20.64 8.31 -1.81
N SER A 129 -20.46 7.18 -1.15
CA SER A 129 -21.33 6.01 -1.34
C SER A 129 -22.34 5.80 -0.20
N ARG A 130 -23.11 6.84 0.15
CA ARG A 130 -24.29 6.71 1.01
C ARG A 130 -25.52 6.37 0.19
#